data_AF-A0A650LTL9-F1
#
_entry.id   AF-A0A650LTL9-F1
#
_cell.length_a   1.000
_cell.length_b   1.000
_cell.length_c   1.000
_cell.angle_alpha   90.00
_cell.angle_beta   90.00
_cell.angle_gamma   90.00
#
_symmetry.space_group_name_H-M   'P 1'
#
loop_
_entity.id
_entity.type
_entity.pdbx_description
1 polymer ?
#
loop_
_entity_poly.entity_id
_entity_poly.type
_entity_poly.pdbx_seq_one_letter_code
_entity_poly.pdbx_strand_id
1 'polypeptide(L)'
;MIKYEIPEILKEHEAIIMENTRYSNEITFKIEETKPWDSKLGGCPYLECIEDYPLDNEGKAMAFLAQINLSDLKNLNELPSKGLLQFFITNDDMYGLDSPIIVNYIENYKESEEDLVRENPYENEYEEGLPFSNNGKMYFELR
;
A
#
# COMPACT_ATOMS: atom_id res chain seq x y z
N MET A 1 -21.87 -2.07 15.50
CA MET A 1 -21.55 -3.46 15.14
C MET A 1 -22.13 -3.70 13.76
N ILE A 2 -21.30 -4.06 12.79
CA ILE A 2 -21.77 -4.53 11.50
C ILE A 2 -22.49 -5.86 11.75
N LYS A 3 -23.71 -5.98 11.21
CA LYS A 3 -24.52 -7.19 11.34
C LYS A 3 -24.40 -7.96 10.04
N TYR A 4 -23.68 -9.08 10.08
CA TYR A 4 -23.56 -9.98 8.93
C TYR A 4 -24.79 -10.88 8.87
N GLU A 5 -25.51 -10.84 7.76
CA GLU A 5 -26.59 -11.78 7.49
C GLU A 5 -26.05 -12.91 6.62
N ILE A 6 -26.03 -14.13 7.17
CA ILE A 6 -25.58 -15.32 6.44
C ILE A 6 -26.70 -15.76 5.50
N PRO A 7 -26.46 -15.85 4.18
CA PRO A 7 -27.45 -16.34 3.22
C PRO A 7 -27.97 -17.73 3.60
N GLU A 8 -29.23 -18.04 3.27
CA GLU A 8 -29.88 -19.33 3.63
C GLU A 8 -29.05 -20.55 3.22
N ILE A 9 -28.44 -20.51 2.03
CA ILE A 9 -27.60 -21.59 1.49
C ILE A 9 -26.33 -21.86 2.32
N LEU A 10 -25.89 -20.91 3.15
CA LEU A 10 -24.69 -21.02 3.99
C LEU A 10 -25.03 -21.18 5.48
N LYS A 11 -26.30 -21.22 5.87
CA LYS A 11 -26.69 -21.29 7.28
C LYS A 11 -26.15 -22.52 8.01
N GLU A 12 -26.06 -23.67 7.34
CA GLU A 12 -25.47 -24.87 7.94
C GLU A 12 -23.99 -24.71 8.34
N HIS A 13 -23.31 -23.71 7.77
CA HIS A 13 -21.92 -23.38 8.04
C HIS A 13 -21.75 -22.13 8.93
N GLU A 14 -22.82 -21.56 9.48
CA GLU A 14 -22.80 -20.30 10.24
C GLU A 14 -21.75 -20.31 11.37
N ALA A 15 -21.69 -21.40 12.15
CA ALA A 15 -20.75 -21.50 13.27
C ALA A 15 -19.28 -21.34 12.81
N ILE A 16 -18.90 -22.01 11.72
CA ILE A 16 -17.54 -21.97 11.17
C ILE A 16 -17.24 -20.59 10.56
N ILE A 17 -18.22 -19.98 9.87
CA ILE A 17 -18.07 -18.64 9.28
C ILE A 17 -17.84 -17.60 10.39
N MET A 18 -18.66 -17.64 11.45
CA MET A 18 -18.57 -16.70 12.56
C MET A 18 -17.27 -16.87 13.35
N GLU A 19 -16.83 -18.11 13.61
CA GLU A 19 -15.55 -18.38 14.30
C GLU A 19 -14.33 -17.83 13.54
N ASN A 20 -14.39 -17.87 12.21
CA ASN A 20 -13.30 -17.41 11.34
C ASN A 20 -13.43 -15.95 10.91
N THR A 21 -14.41 -15.22 11.44
CA THR A 21 -14.53 -13.79 11.17
C THR A 21 -13.30 -13.05 11.69
N ARG A 22 -12.78 -12.13 10.87
CA ARG A 22 -11.65 -11.25 11.21
C ARG A 22 -12.04 -9.83 10.86
N TYR A 23 -11.55 -8.89 11.65
CA TYR A 23 -11.63 -7.48 11.28
C TYR A 23 -10.75 -7.22 10.07
N SER A 24 -11.22 -6.36 9.18
CA SER A 24 -10.41 -5.85 8.07
C SER A 24 -10.54 -4.34 7.98
N ASN A 25 -9.59 -3.72 7.29
CA ASN A 25 -9.70 -2.32 6.92
C ASN A 25 -10.04 -2.28 5.43
N GLU A 26 -11.28 -1.91 5.11
CA GLU A 26 -11.70 -1.67 3.74
C GLU A 26 -10.99 -0.43 3.20
N ILE A 27 -10.40 -0.55 2.02
CA ILE A 27 -9.65 0.52 1.37
C ILE A 27 -10.53 1.18 0.32
N THR A 28 -10.65 2.50 0.39
CA THR A 28 -11.26 3.32 -0.67
C THR A 28 -10.24 4.31 -1.21
N PHE A 29 -10.37 4.67 -2.48
CA PHE A 29 -9.41 5.52 -3.19
C PHE A 29 -10.08 6.79 -3.68
N LYS A 30 -9.35 7.90 -3.60
CA LYS A 30 -9.69 9.15 -4.28
C LYS A 30 -8.50 9.63 -5.09
N ILE A 31 -8.77 10.07 -6.32
CA ILE A 31 -7.77 10.70 -7.18
C ILE A 31 -7.54 12.10 -6.63
N GLU A 32 -6.47 12.26 -5.87
CA GLU A 32 -6.07 13.51 -5.23
C GLU A 32 -4.58 13.49 -4.90
N GLU A 33 -4.00 14.67 -4.69
CA GLU A 33 -2.61 14.80 -4.28
C GLU A 33 -2.37 14.20 -2.89
N THR A 34 -1.16 13.69 -2.68
CA THR A 34 -0.77 13.05 -1.41
C THR A 34 0.49 13.68 -0.85
N LYS A 35 0.55 13.74 0.48
CA LYS A 35 1.79 14.06 1.20
C LYS A 35 2.74 12.85 1.16
N PRO A 36 4.06 13.05 1.34
CA PRO A 36 5.02 11.94 1.27
C PRO A 36 4.68 10.77 2.20
N TRP A 37 4.14 11.03 3.39
CA TRP A 37 3.79 10.03 4.42
C TRP A 37 2.31 9.58 4.44
N ASP A 38 1.51 10.03 3.47
CA ASP A 38 0.13 9.54 3.35
C ASP A 38 0.09 8.09 2.88
N SER A 39 -0.97 7.38 3.25
CA SER A 39 -1.36 6.15 2.57
C SER A 39 -1.84 6.45 1.14
N LYS A 40 -1.29 5.75 0.14
CA LYS A 40 -1.48 6.07 -1.28
C LYS A 40 -1.29 4.87 -2.20
N LEU A 41 -1.93 4.95 -3.36
CA LEU A 41 -1.68 4.13 -4.55
C LEU A 41 -0.89 4.97 -5.56
N GLY A 42 0.26 4.47 -6.00
CA GLY A 42 1.15 5.15 -6.94
C GLY A 42 1.65 6.53 -6.46
N GLY A 43 2.21 7.30 -7.40
CA GLY A 43 2.82 8.61 -7.16
C GLY A 43 4.25 8.49 -6.59
N CYS A 44 4.64 9.45 -5.75
CA CYS A 44 5.96 9.42 -5.09
C CYS A 44 5.89 8.70 -3.74
N PRO A 45 6.71 7.64 -3.52
CA PRO A 45 6.90 7.07 -2.19
C PRO A 45 7.52 8.10 -1.24
N TYR A 46 7.40 7.86 0.07
CA TYR A 46 8.26 8.56 1.04
C TYR A 46 9.73 8.23 0.75
N LEU A 47 10.52 9.26 0.47
CA LEU A 47 11.97 9.17 0.27
C LEU A 47 12.63 10.42 0.85
N GLU A 48 13.70 10.22 1.61
CA GLU A 48 14.53 11.33 2.09
C GLU A 48 15.54 11.77 1.03
N CYS A 49 16.12 10.81 0.32
CA CYS A 49 17.04 11.01 -0.78
C CYS A 49 16.65 10.12 -1.96
N ILE A 50 17.00 10.55 -3.19
CA ILE A 50 16.72 9.78 -4.41
C ILE A 50 17.49 8.46 -4.42
N GLU A 51 18.67 8.44 -3.81
CA GLU A 51 19.54 7.27 -3.72
C GLU A 51 18.95 6.13 -2.88
N ASP A 52 17.95 6.42 -2.04
CA ASP A 52 17.23 5.41 -1.25
C ASP A 52 16.16 4.67 -2.06
N TYR A 53 15.96 5.05 -3.33
CA TYR A 53 14.96 4.42 -4.19
C TYR A 53 15.29 2.94 -4.42
N PRO A 54 14.34 2.01 -4.22
CA PRO A 54 14.59 0.59 -4.42
C PRO A 54 14.89 0.22 -5.88
N LEU A 55 16.04 -0.44 -6.08
CA LEU A 55 16.46 -1.01 -7.36
C LEU A 55 16.39 -2.54 -7.29
N ASP A 56 16.18 -3.19 -8.43
CA ASP A 56 16.26 -4.63 -8.55
C ASP A 56 17.71 -5.15 -8.62
N ASN A 57 17.87 -6.47 -8.79
CA ASN A 57 19.17 -7.13 -8.85
C ASN A 57 20.03 -6.72 -10.06
N GLU A 58 19.43 -6.09 -11.08
CA GLU A 58 20.11 -5.57 -12.27
C GLU A 58 20.38 -4.07 -12.17
N GLY A 59 19.96 -3.43 -11.07
CA GLY A 59 20.10 -1.99 -10.84
C GLY A 59 19.03 -1.15 -11.53
N LYS A 60 17.94 -1.75 -12.02
CA LYS A 60 16.80 -1.04 -12.60
C LYS A 60 15.84 -0.61 -11.48
N ALA A 61 15.25 0.58 -11.61
CA ALA A 61 14.26 1.07 -10.65
C ALA A 61 13.03 0.15 -10.60
N MET A 62 12.62 -0.22 -9.39
CA MET A 62 11.39 -0.99 -9.18
C MET A 62 10.17 -0.08 -9.28
N ALA A 63 9.05 -0.60 -9.79
CA ALA A 63 7.80 0.17 -9.86
C ALA A 63 7.19 0.33 -8.47
N PHE A 64 6.95 1.57 -8.05
CA PHE A 64 6.26 1.85 -6.80
C PHE A 64 4.75 1.61 -6.96
N LEU A 65 4.21 0.67 -6.19
CA LEU A 65 2.80 0.31 -6.24
C LEU A 65 1.98 1.10 -5.22
N ALA A 66 2.39 1.07 -3.97
CA ALA A 66 1.60 1.61 -2.87
C ALA A 66 2.43 1.90 -1.63
N GLN A 67 1.92 2.80 -0.79
CA GLN A 67 2.39 3.00 0.58
C GLN A 67 1.20 3.05 1.52
N ILE A 68 1.36 2.45 2.70
CA ILE A 68 0.37 2.48 3.78
C ILE A 68 1.04 3.07 5.02
N ASN A 69 0.47 4.14 5.55
CA ASN A 69 0.78 4.60 6.89
C ASN A 69 0.02 3.73 7.89
N LEU A 70 0.74 2.93 8.67
CA LEU A 70 0.13 1.98 9.61
C LEU A 70 -0.72 2.66 10.69
N SER A 71 -0.51 3.96 10.91
CA SER A 71 -1.32 4.76 11.84
C SER A 71 -2.77 4.98 11.34
N ASP A 72 -3.02 4.80 10.03
CA ASP A 72 -4.37 4.90 9.45
C ASP A 72 -5.20 3.63 9.68
N LEU A 73 -4.53 2.51 9.97
CA LEU A 73 -5.16 1.20 10.14
C LEU A 73 -5.72 1.04 11.55
N LYS A 74 -6.87 0.37 11.66
CA LYS A 74 -7.53 0.08 12.95
C LYS A 74 -7.56 -1.42 13.20
N ASN A 75 -7.38 -1.81 14.46
CA ASN A 75 -7.59 -3.18 14.94
C ASN A 75 -6.76 -4.26 14.22
N LEU A 76 -5.54 -3.92 13.82
CA LEU A 76 -4.55 -4.83 13.24
C LEU A 76 -3.38 -5.00 14.21
N ASN A 77 -3.58 -5.81 15.26
CA ASN A 77 -2.62 -5.97 16.36
C ASN A 77 -1.36 -6.74 15.96
N GLU A 78 -1.35 -7.36 14.78
CA GLU A 78 -0.23 -8.14 14.26
C GLU A 78 0.80 -7.26 13.53
N LEU A 79 0.45 -5.99 13.26
CA LEU A 79 1.32 -5.00 12.65
C LEU A 79 1.77 -3.94 13.67
N PRO A 80 2.91 -3.26 13.43
CA PRO A 80 3.27 -2.08 14.21
C PRO A 80 2.17 -1.01 14.17
N SER A 81 1.98 -0.28 15.27
CA SER A 81 0.95 0.76 15.36
C SER A 81 1.28 2.05 14.58
N LYS A 82 2.50 2.15 14.05
CA LYS A 82 3.03 3.32 13.32
C LYS A 82 4.08 2.89 12.31
N GLY A 83 4.40 3.83 11.42
CA GLY A 83 5.42 3.67 10.38
C GLY A 83 4.80 3.51 9.00
N LEU A 84 5.65 3.57 7.98
CA LEU A 84 5.25 3.46 6.58
C LEU A 84 5.63 2.10 6.05
N LEU A 85 4.67 1.42 5.42
CA LEU A 85 4.89 0.19 4.68
C LEU A 85 4.80 0.52 3.19
N GLN A 86 5.86 0.28 2.43
CA GLN A 86 5.93 0.59 1.01
C GLN A 86 6.07 -0.69 0.19
N PHE A 87 5.43 -0.74 -0.97
CA PHE A 87 5.41 -1.90 -1.85
C PHE A 87 5.99 -1.52 -3.21
N PHE A 88 7.04 -2.22 -3.60
CA PHE A 88 7.70 -2.08 -4.88
C PHE A 88 7.72 -3.42 -5.59
N ILE A 89 7.40 -3.41 -6.88
CA ILE A 89 7.34 -4.59 -7.73
C ILE A 89 8.29 -4.44 -8.91
N THR A 90 8.72 -5.55 -9.48
CA THR A 90 9.50 -5.53 -10.73
C THR A 90 8.65 -4.91 -11.84
N ASN A 91 9.25 -3.99 -12.59
CA ASN A 91 8.65 -3.42 -13.79
C ASN A 91 8.78 -4.40 -14.97
N ASP A 92 7.90 -5.40 -14.97
CA ASP A 92 7.72 -6.41 -16.02
C ASP A 92 6.23 -6.60 -16.37
N ASP A 93 5.96 -7.28 -17.48
CA ASP A 93 4.59 -7.49 -18.01
C ASP A 93 3.68 -8.34 -17.09
N MET A 94 4.26 -8.95 -16.05
CA MET A 94 3.59 -9.84 -15.11
C MET A 94 3.53 -9.25 -13.69
N TYR A 95 3.88 -7.97 -13.53
CA TYR A 95 3.86 -7.25 -12.25
C TYR A 95 4.69 -7.93 -11.15
N GLY A 96 5.80 -8.57 -11.54
CA GLY A 96 6.71 -9.25 -10.63
C GLY A 96 6.21 -10.61 -10.11
N LEU A 97 5.33 -11.31 -10.83
CA LEU A 97 4.79 -12.63 -10.43
C LEU A 97 5.87 -13.63 -9.99
N ASP A 98 6.94 -13.76 -10.79
CA ASP A 98 8.06 -14.67 -10.53
C ASP A 98 9.35 -13.90 -10.17
N SER A 99 9.22 -12.58 -9.92
CA SER A 99 10.34 -11.67 -9.67
C SER A 99 10.36 -11.24 -8.20
N PRO A 100 11.52 -10.83 -7.67
CA PRO A 100 11.59 -10.29 -6.30
C PRO A 100 10.71 -9.05 -6.12
N ILE A 101 9.99 -8.99 -5.02
CA ILE A 101 9.30 -7.78 -4.56
C ILE A 101 10.08 -7.16 -3.40
N ILE A 102 9.99 -5.84 -3.26
CA ILE A 102 10.54 -5.14 -2.11
C ILE A 102 9.39 -4.58 -1.28
N VAL A 103 9.39 -4.93 0.00
CA VAL A 103 8.48 -4.37 1.00
C VAL A 103 9.32 -3.68 2.06
N ASN A 104 9.31 -2.34 2.05
CA ASN A 104 10.08 -1.54 3.00
C ASN A 104 9.21 -1.12 4.18
N TYR A 105 9.75 -1.28 5.39
CA TYR A 105 9.15 -0.75 6.61
C TYR A 105 10.01 0.39 7.17
N ILE A 106 9.42 1.57 7.27
CA ILE A 106 10.04 2.78 7.82
C ILE A 106 9.35 3.09 9.15
N GLU A 107 10.00 2.74 10.27
CA GLU A 107 9.41 2.91 11.60
C GLU A 107 9.23 4.38 11.99
N ASN A 108 10.22 5.22 11.67
CA ASN A 108 10.24 6.64 11.99
C ASN A 108 10.46 7.42 10.71
N TYR A 109 9.58 8.40 10.46
CA TYR A 109 9.60 9.24 9.27
C TYR A 109 9.38 10.70 9.69
N LYS A 110 9.86 11.65 8.89
CA LYS A 110 9.65 13.09 9.12
C LYS A 110 8.42 13.57 8.36
N GLU A 111 7.72 14.54 8.93
CA GLU A 111 6.58 15.21 8.29
C GLU A 111 6.98 16.62 7.81
N SER A 112 8.05 16.68 7.01
CA SER A 112 8.60 17.92 6.43
C SER A 112 8.65 17.80 4.92
N GLU A 113 7.75 18.49 4.22
CA GLU A 113 7.70 18.42 2.75
C GLU A 113 8.92 19.07 2.07
N GLU A 114 9.64 19.96 2.76
CA GLU A 114 10.84 20.62 2.24
C GLU A 114 12.06 19.69 2.24
N ASP A 115 12.11 18.72 3.15
CA ASP A 115 13.23 17.80 3.34
C ASP A 115 13.04 16.44 2.64
N LEU A 116 11.97 16.29 1.85
CA LEU A 116 11.53 15.04 1.26
C LEU A 116 11.40 15.17 -0.26
N VAL A 117 11.70 14.08 -0.96
CA VAL A 117 11.46 13.99 -2.40
C VAL A 117 9.95 14.06 -2.65
N ARG A 118 9.53 14.93 -3.57
CA ARG A 118 8.11 15.15 -3.90
C ARG A 118 7.66 14.53 -5.21
N GLU A 119 8.60 14.35 -6.14
CA GLU A 119 8.36 13.75 -7.44
C GLU A 119 9.10 12.44 -7.55
N ASN A 120 8.45 11.44 -8.11
CA ASN A 120 9.03 10.12 -8.27
C ASN A 120 10.08 10.17 -9.39
N PRO A 121 11.37 9.96 -9.08
CA PRO A 121 12.45 10.14 -10.05
C PRO A 121 12.41 9.15 -11.21
N TYR A 122 11.67 8.04 -11.06
CA TYR A 122 11.64 6.93 -12.03
C TYR A 122 10.23 6.63 -12.58
N GLU A 123 9.21 7.45 -12.30
CA GLU A 123 7.82 7.18 -12.71
C GLU A 123 7.70 6.95 -14.23
N ASN A 124 8.34 7.81 -15.03
CA ASN A 124 8.36 7.70 -16.50
C ASN A 124 8.97 6.38 -17.03
N GLU A 125 9.74 5.64 -16.22
CA GLU A 125 10.35 4.36 -16.66
C GLU A 125 9.37 3.18 -16.61
N TYR A 126 8.26 3.32 -15.88
CA TYR A 126 7.32 2.22 -15.64
C TYR A 126 5.84 2.63 -15.61
N GLU A 127 5.49 3.91 -15.75
CA GLU A 127 4.11 4.39 -15.64
C GLU A 127 3.14 3.68 -16.60
N GLU A 128 3.59 3.36 -17.82
CA GLU A 128 2.79 2.61 -18.81
C GLU A 128 2.54 1.16 -18.40
N GLY A 129 3.37 0.62 -17.51
CA GLY A 129 3.32 -0.74 -16.99
C GLY A 129 2.65 -0.87 -15.63
N LEU A 130 1.97 0.16 -15.13
CA LEU A 130 1.27 0.08 -13.84
C LEU A 130 -0.11 -0.61 -13.98
N PRO A 131 -0.56 -1.39 -12.98
CA PRO A 131 -1.88 -2.03 -12.99
C PRO A 131 -3.04 -1.05 -12.69
N PHE A 132 -2.79 0.26 -12.73
CA PHE A 132 -3.74 1.33 -12.49
C PHE A 132 -3.39 2.56 -13.32
N SER A 133 -4.38 3.40 -13.61
CA SER A 133 -4.20 4.59 -14.48
C SER A 133 -4.12 5.91 -13.74
N ASN A 134 -4.39 5.93 -12.42
CA ASN A 134 -4.37 7.16 -11.63
C ASN A 134 -3.77 6.89 -10.26
N ASN A 135 -2.93 7.82 -9.81
CA ASN A 135 -2.46 7.89 -8.44
C ASN A 135 -3.60 8.38 -7.52
N GLY A 136 -3.59 7.98 -6.25
CA GLY A 136 -4.64 8.41 -5.33
C GLY A 136 -4.38 8.13 -3.86
N LYS A 137 -5.07 8.88 -3.00
CA LYS A 137 -5.03 8.70 -1.55
C LYS A 137 -5.90 7.52 -1.13
N MET A 138 -5.38 6.73 -0.19
CA MET A 138 -6.11 5.64 0.44
C MET A 138 -6.80 6.10 1.73
N TYR A 139 -8.02 5.60 1.93
CA TYR A 139 -8.80 5.77 3.14
C TYR A 139 -9.25 4.42 3.67
N PHE A 140 -9.28 4.27 4.99
CA PHE A 140 -9.53 3.00 5.66
C PHE A 140 -10.76 3.05 6.55
N GLU A 141 -11.66 2.09 6.37
CA GLU A 141 -12.82 1.88 7.24
C GLU A 141 -12.76 0.47 7.86
N LEU A 142 -12.90 0.39 9.19
CA LEU A 142 -12.94 -0.90 9.88
C LEU A 142 -14.24 -1.64 9.53
N ARG A 143 -14.10 -2.87 9.04
CA ARG A 143 -15.20 -3.81 8.78
C ARG A 143 -15.13 -4.99 9.74
#